data_AF-A0A3D3GHJ2-F1
#
_entry.id   AF-A0A3D3GHJ2-F1
#
_cell.length_a   1.000
_cell.length_b   1.000
_cell.length_c   1.000
_cell.angle_alpha   90.00
_cell.angle_beta   90.00
_cell.angle_gamma   90.00
#
_symmetry.space_group_name_H-M   'P 1'
#
loop_
_entity.id
_entity.type
_entity.pdbx_description
1 polymer ?
#
loop_
_entity_poly.entity_id
_entity_poly.type
_entity_poly.pdbx_seq_one_letter_code
_entity_poly.pdbx_strand_id
1 'polypeptide(L)'
;MRNFSNPAGSLHLPMLAAILILVVSGTGTWGLLRNWRALVETQLRLDRCIGRVSLEFRDRMNRITKINSEITGLRLSVAAAALEPTLIPPLKAALQFEVLRQEAELAVWKLRQLQWVSRQSCLRKGEWFLPLPGMHWTRPAEDPLGPQPLEWNGSLPKQFQIEAGHDSRTAAALVFRPEADPMEGLYGKTKFSARWAIPTKLLARSNFH
;
A
#
# COMPACT_ATOMS: atom_id res chain seq x y z
N MET A 1 50.41 54.94 -46.23
CA MET A 1 49.44 53.85 -46.53
C MET A 1 48.66 53.57 -45.26
N ARG A 2 47.38 53.93 -45.20
CA ARG A 2 46.52 53.64 -44.04
C ARG A 2 45.87 52.28 -44.28
N ASN A 3 46.30 51.26 -43.53
CA ASN A 3 45.62 49.98 -43.48
C ASN A 3 44.25 50.22 -42.81
N PHE A 4 43.19 50.23 -43.61
CA PHE A 4 41.83 50.15 -43.10
C PHE A 4 41.65 48.75 -42.51
N SER A 5 41.86 48.64 -41.19
CA SER A 5 41.48 47.46 -40.43
C SER A 5 39.96 47.33 -40.50
N ASN A 6 39.45 46.34 -41.23
CA ASN A 6 38.02 46.07 -41.34
C ASN A 6 37.41 45.82 -39.94
N PRO A 7 36.59 46.74 -39.39
CA PRO A 7 35.94 46.53 -38.09
C PRO A 7 34.83 45.46 -38.15
N ALA A 8 34.50 44.97 -39.35
CA ALA A 8 33.49 43.97 -39.63
C ALA A 8 33.72 42.63 -38.90
N GLY A 9 34.96 42.31 -38.48
CA GLY A 9 35.25 41.08 -37.73
C GLY A 9 34.88 41.11 -36.24
N SER A 10 34.72 42.30 -35.63
CA SER A 10 34.58 42.44 -34.17
C SER A 10 33.19 42.06 -33.63
N LEU A 11 32.14 42.19 -34.46
CA LEU A 11 30.75 41.90 -34.08
C LEU A 11 30.39 40.41 -34.15
N HIS A 12 31.14 39.61 -34.91
CA HIS A 12 30.86 38.19 -35.06
C HIS A 12 31.22 37.37 -33.81
N LEU A 13 32.28 37.74 -33.09
CA LEU A 13 32.71 37.10 -31.84
C LEU A 13 31.64 37.13 -30.74
N PRO A 14 31.07 38.29 -30.34
CA PRO A 14 30.03 38.33 -29.32
C PRO A 14 28.74 37.64 -29.77
N MET A 15 28.40 37.70 -31.06
CA MET A 15 27.24 37.00 -31.60
C MET A 15 27.40 35.47 -31.52
N LEU A 16 28.56 34.95 -31.90
CA LEU A 16 28.88 33.53 -31.76
C LEU A 16 28.88 33.08 -30.29
N ALA A 17 29.43 33.89 -29.39
CA ALA A 17 29.40 33.61 -27.96
C ALA A 17 27.96 33.54 -27.42
N ALA A 18 27.10 34.50 -27.81
CA ALA A 18 25.69 34.49 -27.42
C ALA A 18 24.95 33.25 -27.93
N ILE A 19 25.17 32.87 -29.21
CA ILE A 19 24.59 31.65 -29.78
C ILE A 19 25.05 30.41 -29.02
N LEU A 20 26.35 30.31 -28.69
CA LEU A 20 26.88 29.18 -27.94
C LEU A 20 26.27 29.08 -26.54
N ILE A 21 26.13 30.21 -25.84
CA ILE A 21 25.45 30.26 -24.53
C ILE A 21 23.99 29.80 -24.65
N LEU A 22 23.27 30.22 -25.69
CA LEU A 22 21.89 29.80 -25.93
C LEU A 22 21.79 28.29 -26.24
N VAL A 23 22.70 27.73 -27.03
CA VAL A 23 22.72 26.29 -27.34
C VAL A 23 23.06 25.47 -26.10
N VAL A 24 24.05 25.88 -25.31
CA VAL A 24 24.44 25.18 -24.08
C VAL A 24 23.33 25.24 -23.03
N SER A 25 22.71 26.40 -22.83
CA SER A 25 21.57 26.53 -21.91
C SER A 25 20.34 25.76 -22.39
N GLY A 26 20.05 25.76 -23.70
CA GLY A 26 18.95 25.00 -24.29
C GLY A 26 19.13 23.49 -24.13
N THR A 27 20.33 22.98 -24.37
CA THR A 27 20.63 21.54 -24.19
C THR A 27 20.62 21.12 -22.72
N GLY A 28 21.15 21.96 -21.82
CA GLY A 28 21.12 21.72 -20.37
C GLY A 28 19.69 21.68 -19.81
N THR A 29 18.85 22.66 -20.17
CA THR A 29 17.43 22.70 -19.76
C THR A 29 16.65 21.51 -20.30
N TRP A 30 16.89 21.12 -21.56
CA TRP A 30 16.27 19.92 -22.13
C TRP A 30 16.67 18.64 -21.38
N GLY A 31 17.96 18.48 -21.04
CA GLY A 31 18.45 17.36 -20.25
C GLY A 31 17.77 17.27 -18.88
N LEU A 32 17.66 18.41 -18.18
CA LEU A 32 16.97 18.51 -16.90
C LEU A 32 15.48 18.13 -17.01
N LEU A 33 14.77 18.64 -18.02
CA LEU A 33 13.36 18.31 -18.25
C LEU A 33 13.16 16.82 -18.55
N ARG A 34 14.05 16.21 -19.34
CA ARG A 34 13.99 14.77 -19.64
C ARG A 34 14.20 13.93 -18.38
N ASN A 35 15.20 14.27 -17.57
CA ASN A 35 15.45 13.58 -16.31
C ASN A 35 14.28 13.77 -15.33
N TRP A 36 13.74 14.99 -15.22
CA TRP A 36 12.60 15.27 -14.36
C TRP A 36 11.36 14.46 -14.77
N ARG A 37 11.05 14.37 -16.06
CA ARG A 37 9.96 13.52 -16.56
C ARG A 37 10.14 12.06 -16.16
N ALA A 38 11.34 11.51 -16.32
CA ALA A 38 11.63 10.12 -15.95
C ALA A 38 11.46 9.88 -14.43
N LEU A 39 11.87 10.84 -13.61
CA LEU A 39 11.69 10.78 -12.15
C LEU A 39 10.21 10.84 -11.76
N VAL A 40 9.43 11.74 -12.37
CA VAL A 40 7.99 11.86 -12.12
C VAL A 40 7.24 10.60 -12.55
N GLU A 41 7.56 10.06 -13.72
CA GLU A 41 6.98 8.80 -14.21
C GLU A 41 7.25 7.64 -13.25
N THR A 42 8.49 7.57 -12.75
CA THR A 42 8.89 6.56 -11.75
C THR A 42 8.11 6.72 -10.46
N GLN A 43 7.99 7.96 -9.94
CA GLN A 43 7.22 8.22 -8.72
C GLN A 43 5.74 7.85 -8.89
N LEU A 44 5.10 8.29 -9.97
CA LEU A 44 3.69 7.98 -10.23
C LEU A 44 3.43 6.48 -10.35
N ARG A 45 4.37 5.73 -10.93
CA ARG A 45 4.28 4.27 -11.02
C ARG A 45 4.38 3.62 -9.63
N LEU A 46 5.36 4.03 -8.82
CA LEU A 46 5.50 3.56 -7.44
C LEU A 46 4.24 3.87 -6.62
N ASP A 47 3.74 5.10 -6.69
CA ASP A 47 2.52 5.53 -6.01
C ASP A 47 1.35 4.64 -6.44
N ARG A 48 1.07 4.51 -7.74
CA ARG A 48 -0.03 3.64 -8.21
C ARG A 48 0.10 2.20 -7.74
N CYS A 49 1.31 1.65 -7.72
CA CYS A 49 1.56 0.29 -7.26
C CYS A 49 1.22 0.14 -5.76
N ILE A 50 1.81 1.01 -4.92
CA ILE A 50 1.62 1.00 -3.47
C ILE A 50 0.18 1.33 -3.09
N GLY A 51 -0.44 2.28 -3.78
CA GLY A 51 -1.86 2.61 -3.63
C GLY A 51 -2.76 1.41 -3.92
N ARG A 52 -2.50 0.67 -5.01
CA ARG A 52 -3.30 -0.53 -5.32
C ARG A 52 -3.17 -1.61 -4.24
N VAL A 53 -1.95 -1.90 -3.81
CA VAL A 53 -1.71 -2.98 -2.83
C VAL A 53 -2.22 -2.61 -1.44
N SER A 54 -2.09 -1.35 -1.02
CA SER A 54 -2.66 -0.88 0.25
C SER A 54 -4.18 -0.91 0.27
N LEU A 55 -4.84 -0.51 -0.84
CA LEU A 55 -6.30 -0.65 -0.98
C LEU A 55 -6.73 -2.12 -0.97
N GLU A 56 -6.01 -3.00 -1.68
CA GLU A 56 -6.28 -4.43 -1.65
C GLU A 56 -6.18 -5.00 -0.22
N PHE A 57 -5.13 -4.65 0.51
CA PHE A 57 -4.93 -5.07 1.90
C PHE A 57 -6.06 -4.59 2.81
N ARG A 58 -6.40 -3.30 2.72
CA ARG A 58 -7.53 -2.69 3.45
C ARG A 58 -8.83 -3.45 3.21
N ASP A 59 -9.15 -3.72 1.96
CA ASP A 59 -10.40 -4.36 1.57
C ASP A 59 -10.48 -5.80 2.11
N ARG A 60 -9.38 -6.54 2.11
CA ARG A 60 -9.31 -7.87 2.71
C ARG A 60 -9.47 -7.84 4.23
N MET A 61 -8.80 -6.91 4.91
CA MET A 61 -8.96 -6.72 6.36
C MET A 61 -10.42 -6.42 6.73
N ASN A 62 -11.10 -5.60 5.92
CA ASN A 62 -12.52 -5.31 6.07
C ASN A 62 -13.40 -6.54 5.78
N ARG A 63 -13.08 -7.34 4.75
CA ARG A 63 -13.80 -8.60 4.46
C ARG A 63 -13.67 -9.62 5.59
N ILE A 64 -12.47 -9.84 6.11
CA ILE A 64 -12.24 -10.75 7.26
C ILE A 64 -13.02 -10.27 8.48
N THR A 65 -13.01 -8.96 8.77
CA THR A 65 -13.78 -8.39 9.88
C THR A 65 -15.29 -8.57 9.69
N LYS A 66 -15.79 -8.44 8.45
CA LYS A 66 -17.19 -8.71 8.11
C LYS A 66 -17.53 -10.19 8.33
N ILE A 67 -16.74 -11.11 7.80
CA ILE A 67 -16.95 -12.56 7.96
C ILE A 67 -16.90 -12.96 9.44
N ASN A 68 -15.98 -12.40 10.23
CA ASN A 68 -15.95 -12.61 11.69
C ASN A 68 -17.29 -12.27 12.36
N SER A 69 -17.92 -11.18 11.92
CA SER A 69 -19.22 -10.79 12.48
C SER A 69 -20.37 -11.67 11.99
N GLU A 70 -20.28 -12.21 10.78
CA GLU A 70 -21.24 -13.20 10.25
C GLU A 70 -21.12 -14.53 11.01
N ILE A 71 -19.90 -15.02 11.24
CA ILE A 71 -19.59 -16.17 12.09
C ILE A 71 -20.15 -15.96 13.50
N THR A 72 -19.94 -14.78 14.08
CA THR A 72 -20.49 -14.44 15.41
C THR A 72 -22.02 -14.51 15.41
N GLY A 73 -22.67 -13.94 14.40
CA GLY A 73 -24.13 -14.01 14.24
C GLY A 73 -24.64 -15.45 14.11
N LEU A 74 -23.98 -16.27 13.28
CA LEU A 74 -24.33 -17.69 13.12
C LEU A 74 -24.17 -18.47 14.43
N ARG A 75 -23.14 -18.19 15.22
CA ARG A 75 -22.96 -18.82 16.54
C ARG A 75 -24.08 -18.46 17.50
N LEU A 76 -24.51 -17.20 17.53
CA LEU A 76 -25.67 -16.78 18.31
C LEU A 76 -26.95 -17.49 17.84
N SER A 77 -27.13 -17.65 16.53
CA SER A 77 -28.24 -18.41 15.98
C SER A 77 -28.19 -19.89 16.36
N VAL A 78 -27.02 -20.52 16.36
CA VAL A 78 -26.85 -21.92 16.82
C VAL A 78 -27.19 -22.05 18.31
N ALA A 79 -26.77 -21.08 19.13
CA ALA A 79 -27.13 -21.06 20.55
C ALA A 79 -28.64 -20.90 20.76
N ALA A 80 -29.30 -20.02 19.99
CA ALA A 80 -30.75 -19.84 20.04
C ALA A 80 -31.52 -21.07 19.52
N ALA A 81 -30.98 -21.77 18.52
CA ALA A 81 -31.54 -23.00 17.98
C ALA A 81 -31.49 -24.20 18.94
N ALA A 82 -30.92 -24.04 20.14
CA ALA A 82 -31.06 -25.03 21.22
C ALA A 82 -32.54 -25.31 21.57
N LEU A 83 -33.45 -24.38 21.28
CA LEU A 83 -34.89 -24.54 21.44
C LEU A 83 -35.53 -25.40 20.34
N GLU A 84 -34.91 -25.50 19.16
CA GLU A 84 -35.39 -26.28 18.02
C GLU A 84 -34.22 -27.04 17.37
N PRO A 85 -33.91 -28.26 17.86
CA PRO A 85 -32.68 -28.97 17.48
C PRO A 85 -32.55 -29.32 15.99
N THR A 86 -33.67 -29.37 15.26
CA THR A 86 -33.71 -29.66 13.81
C THR A 86 -32.97 -28.60 12.99
N LEU A 87 -32.82 -27.37 13.50
CA LEU A 87 -32.14 -26.27 12.83
C LEU A 87 -30.62 -26.24 13.08
N ILE A 88 -30.11 -27.01 14.04
CA ILE A 88 -28.68 -26.99 14.40
C ILE A 88 -27.78 -27.49 13.25
N PRO A 89 -28.06 -28.63 12.58
CA PRO A 89 -27.20 -29.12 11.50
C PRO A 89 -27.01 -28.13 10.34
N PRO A 90 -28.05 -27.52 9.75
CA PRO A 90 -27.85 -26.57 8.66
C PRO A 90 -27.13 -25.30 9.10
N LEU A 91 -27.35 -24.82 10.33
CA LEU A 91 -26.61 -23.66 10.86
C LEU A 91 -25.12 -23.97 11.07
N LYS A 92 -24.77 -25.17 11.55
CA LYS A 92 -23.38 -25.61 11.66
C LYS A 92 -22.71 -25.75 10.29
N ALA A 93 -23.43 -26.24 9.28
CA ALA A 93 -22.92 -26.28 7.91
C ALA A 93 -22.64 -24.88 7.35
N ALA A 94 -23.57 -23.92 7.57
CA ALA A 94 -23.37 -22.53 7.18
C ALA A 94 -22.17 -21.89 7.91
N LEU A 95 -21.99 -22.20 9.20
CA LEU A 95 -20.85 -21.74 10.00
C LEU A 95 -19.52 -22.25 9.42
N GLN A 96 -19.44 -23.52 9.06
CA GLN A 96 -18.26 -24.13 8.42
C GLN A 96 -17.96 -23.50 7.06
N PHE A 97 -19.00 -23.17 6.28
CA PHE A 97 -18.82 -22.48 5.00
C PHE A 97 -18.17 -21.11 5.16
N GLU A 98 -18.62 -20.30 6.13
CA GLU A 98 -18.03 -18.98 6.39
C GLU A 98 -16.58 -19.09 6.91
N VAL A 99 -16.27 -20.14 7.68
CA VAL A 99 -14.90 -20.46 8.11
C VAL A 99 -14.00 -20.75 6.92
N LEU A 100 -14.43 -21.60 5.98
CA LEU A 100 -13.68 -21.92 4.76
C LEU A 100 -13.46 -20.67 3.90
N ARG A 101 -14.50 -19.83 3.76
CA ARG A 101 -14.42 -18.56 3.03
C ARG A 101 -13.40 -17.61 3.66
N GLN A 102 -13.38 -17.55 4.99
CA GLN A 102 -12.41 -16.76 5.73
C GLN A 102 -10.97 -17.26 5.53
N GLU A 103 -10.76 -18.57 5.56
CA GLU A 103 -9.45 -19.18 5.33
C GLU A 103 -8.97 -18.97 3.88
N ALA A 104 -9.88 -19.01 2.91
CA ALA A 104 -9.58 -18.66 1.53
C ALA A 104 -9.06 -17.22 1.43
N GLU A 105 -9.68 -16.24 2.09
CA GLU A 105 -9.20 -14.85 2.09
C GLU A 105 -7.77 -14.72 2.66
N LEU A 106 -7.46 -15.45 3.75
CA LEU A 106 -6.10 -15.51 4.30
C LEU A 106 -5.12 -16.16 3.32
N ALA A 107 -5.51 -17.27 2.69
CA ALA A 107 -4.68 -17.99 1.74
C ALA A 107 -4.37 -17.15 0.50
N VAL A 108 -5.37 -16.43 -0.04
CA VAL A 108 -5.16 -15.52 -1.16
C VAL A 108 -4.17 -14.40 -0.78
N TRP A 109 -4.27 -13.85 0.43
CA TRP A 109 -3.28 -12.86 0.87
C TRP A 109 -1.87 -13.46 1.00
N LYS A 110 -1.72 -14.65 1.59
CA LYS A 110 -0.41 -15.34 1.67
C LYS A 110 0.19 -15.56 0.28
N LEU A 111 -0.62 -16.01 -0.69
CA LEU A 111 -0.21 -16.13 -2.09
C LEU A 111 0.21 -14.78 -2.67
N ARG A 112 -0.51 -13.70 -2.34
CA ARG A 112 -0.15 -12.34 -2.75
C ARG A 112 1.18 -11.90 -2.15
N GLN A 113 1.47 -12.23 -0.90
CA GLN A 113 2.77 -11.97 -0.26
C GLN A 113 3.90 -12.73 -0.96
N LEU A 114 3.69 -14.01 -1.27
CA LEU A 114 4.65 -14.82 -2.03
C LEU A 114 4.87 -14.27 -3.44
N GLN A 115 3.79 -13.86 -4.12
CA GLN A 115 3.87 -13.19 -5.42
C GLN A 115 4.62 -11.87 -5.30
N TRP A 116 4.42 -11.12 -4.21
CA TRP A 116 5.07 -9.86 -3.97
C TRP A 116 6.59 -10.02 -3.87
N VAL A 117 7.03 -11.01 -3.09
CA VAL A 117 8.45 -11.33 -2.90
C VAL A 117 9.07 -11.91 -4.17
N SER A 118 8.39 -12.83 -4.85
CA SER A 118 8.93 -13.53 -6.02
C SER A 118 8.97 -12.67 -7.28
N ARG A 119 7.94 -11.86 -7.53
CA ARG A 119 7.78 -11.14 -8.80
C ARG A 119 8.35 -9.73 -8.80
N GLN A 120 9.05 -9.29 -7.76
CA GLN A 120 9.58 -7.93 -7.65
C GLN A 120 8.47 -6.92 -8.02
N SER A 121 7.51 -6.76 -7.15
CA SER A 121 6.09 -6.59 -7.51
C SER A 121 5.63 -5.19 -7.89
N CYS A 122 6.56 -4.26 -8.07
CA CYS A 122 6.38 -2.99 -8.80
C CYS A 122 7.41 -2.80 -9.93
N LEU A 123 8.29 -3.79 -10.16
CA LEU A 123 9.67 -3.53 -10.58
C LEU A 123 9.98 -3.53 -12.07
N ARG A 124 10.78 -2.51 -12.41
CA ARG A 124 11.96 -2.61 -13.28
C ARG A 124 13.18 -3.05 -12.46
N LYS A 125 14.27 -3.47 -13.10
CA LYS A 125 15.52 -3.86 -12.42
C LYS A 125 16.04 -2.71 -11.51
N GLY A 126 16.34 -2.99 -10.23
CA GLY A 126 16.98 -2.02 -9.31
C GLY A 126 16.07 -1.31 -8.29
N GLU A 127 14.78 -1.65 -8.21
CA GLU A 127 13.93 -1.19 -7.10
C GLU A 127 14.09 -2.13 -5.88
N TRP A 128 13.66 -1.65 -4.72
CA TRP A 128 13.59 -2.41 -3.49
C TRP A 128 12.17 -2.30 -2.92
N PHE A 129 11.78 -3.28 -2.13
CA PHE A 129 10.46 -3.32 -1.50
C PHE A 129 10.57 -3.89 -0.10
N LEU A 130 9.63 -3.52 0.77
CA LEU A 130 9.43 -4.22 2.05
C LEU A 130 8.49 -5.41 1.85
N PRO A 131 8.66 -6.51 2.61
CA PRO A 131 7.70 -7.60 2.58
C PRO A 131 6.33 -7.07 3.00
N LEU A 132 5.28 -7.52 2.31
CA LEU A 132 3.91 -7.13 2.67
C LEU A 132 3.57 -7.60 4.08
N PRO A 133 2.81 -6.82 4.85
CA PRO A 133 2.46 -7.15 6.22
C PRO A 133 1.70 -8.47 6.30
N GLY A 134 2.11 -9.31 7.27
CA GLY A 134 1.40 -10.53 7.63
C GLY A 134 0.06 -10.22 8.27
N MET A 135 -0.94 -11.05 7.98
CA MET A 135 -2.20 -11.04 8.71
C MET A 135 -2.11 -12.04 9.85
N HIS A 136 -1.80 -11.57 11.06
CA HIS A 136 -1.60 -12.40 12.26
C HIS A 136 -2.93 -12.74 12.95
N TRP A 137 -3.90 -13.18 12.17
CA TRP A 137 -5.15 -13.71 12.70
C TRP A 137 -4.95 -15.14 13.18
N THR A 138 -5.57 -15.45 14.31
CA THR A 138 -5.53 -16.76 14.96
C THR A 138 -6.93 -17.17 15.33
N ARG A 139 -7.23 -18.44 15.12
CA ARG A 139 -8.53 -19.01 15.50
C ARG A 139 -8.40 -19.60 16.91
N PRO A 140 -9.26 -19.21 17.87
CA PRO A 140 -9.40 -19.93 19.12
C PRO A 140 -9.84 -21.37 18.87
N ALA A 141 -9.62 -22.26 19.85
CA ALA A 141 -10.11 -23.63 19.78
C ALA A 141 -11.64 -23.67 19.65
N GLU A 142 -12.17 -24.65 18.92
CA GLU A 142 -13.61 -24.81 18.76
C GLU A 142 -14.29 -25.09 20.10
N ASP A 143 -15.51 -24.56 20.26
CA ASP A 143 -16.36 -24.80 21.42
C ASP A 143 -17.63 -25.59 20.99
N PRO A 144 -18.54 -25.95 21.91
CA PRO A 144 -19.73 -26.75 21.55
C PRO A 144 -20.63 -26.11 20.48
N LEU A 145 -20.57 -24.79 20.34
CA LEU A 145 -21.29 -24.03 19.31
C LEU A 145 -20.63 -24.15 17.93
N GLY A 146 -19.33 -24.47 17.88
CA GLY A 146 -18.57 -24.79 16.68
C GLY A 146 -17.31 -23.92 16.53
N PRO A 147 -16.83 -23.73 15.28
CA PRO A 147 -15.70 -22.84 15.00
C PRO A 147 -15.91 -21.42 15.51
N GLN A 148 -14.85 -20.82 16.05
CA GLN A 148 -14.84 -19.44 16.54
C GLN A 148 -14.38 -18.46 15.46
N PRO A 149 -14.77 -17.18 15.49
CA PRO A 149 -14.21 -16.16 14.61
C PRO A 149 -12.70 -16.00 14.84
N LEU A 150 -12.00 -15.47 13.84
CA LEU A 150 -10.59 -15.14 13.97
C LEU A 150 -10.39 -13.94 14.89
N GLU A 151 -9.45 -14.09 15.81
CA GLU A 151 -9.00 -13.02 16.69
C GLU A 151 -7.61 -12.55 16.25
N TRP A 152 -7.29 -11.30 16.54
CA TRP A 152 -5.95 -10.80 16.28
C TRP A 152 -5.08 -11.06 17.51
N ASN A 153 -4.15 -12.01 17.43
CA ASN A 153 -3.24 -12.33 18.53
C ASN A 153 -2.17 -11.23 18.69
N GLY A 154 -2.49 -10.20 19.46
CA GLY A 154 -1.58 -9.13 19.87
C GLY A 154 -2.28 -7.78 20.05
N SER A 155 -1.58 -6.77 20.57
CA SER A 155 -2.01 -5.39 20.35
C SER A 155 -2.02 -5.17 18.84
N LEU A 156 -3.20 -5.10 18.23
CA LEU A 156 -3.35 -4.75 16.81
C LEU A 156 -2.40 -3.61 16.51
N PRO A 157 -1.38 -3.78 15.65
CA PRO A 157 -0.63 -2.63 15.21
C PRO A 157 -1.69 -1.70 14.61
N LYS A 158 -1.87 -0.53 15.23
CA LYS A 158 -2.92 0.42 14.81
C LYS A 158 -2.78 0.74 13.32
N GLN A 159 -1.57 0.52 12.78
CA GLN A 159 -1.14 0.93 11.46
C GLN A 159 -0.21 -0.11 10.84
N PHE A 160 -0.42 -0.40 9.56
CA PHE A 160 0.42 -1.23 8.72
C PHE A 160 0.98 -0.36 7.59
N GLN A 161 2.29 -0.39 7.42
CA GLN A 161 2.96 0.41 6.41
C GLN A 161 3.41 -0.50 5.26
N ILE A 162 3.09 -0.09 4.04
CA ILE A 162 3.51 -0.76 2.80
C ILE A 162 4.38 0.21 2.03
N GLU A 163 5.60 -0.20 1.71
CA GLU A 163 6.60 0.67 1.05
C GLU A 163 7.33 -0.03 -0.09
N ALA A 164 7.66 0.76 -1.10
CA ALA A 164 8.62 0.42 -2.14
C ALA A 164 9.40 1.66 -2.58
N GLY A 165 10.56 1.45 -3.20
CA GLY A 165 11.36 2.55 -3.72
C GLY A 165 12.33 2.13 -4.80
N HIS A 166 12.75 3.10 -5.61
CA HIS A 166 13.73 2.97 -6.67
C HIS A 166 14.67 4.18 -6.62
N ASP A 167 15.97 3.93 -6.50
CA ASP A 167 16.99 4.96 -6.34
C ASP A 167 16.64 5.97 -5.22
N SER A 168 16.40 7.24 -5.58
CA SER A 168 16.03 8.34 -4.68
C SER A 168 14.52 8.49 -4.47
N ARG A 169 13.70 7.67 -5.14
CA ARG A 169 12.23 7.76 -5.10
C ARG A 169 11.65 6.65 -4.25
N THR A 170 10.65 7.01 -3.46
CA THR A 170 10.03 6.13 -2.49
C THR A 170 8.55 6.44 -2.40
N ALA A 171 7.73 5.41 -2.29
CA ALA A 171 6.29 5.54 -2.06
C ALA A 171 5.92 4.68 -0.85
N ALA A 172 5.04 5.22 -0.01
CA ALA A 172 4.55 4.54 1.18
C ALA A 172 3.06 4.82 1.37
N ALA A 173 2.34 3.80 1.82
CA ALA A 173 0.95 3.92 2.24
C ALA A 173 0.75 3.25 3.60
N LEU A 174 -0.14 3.84 4.38
CA LEU A 174 -0.56 3.37 5.69
C LEU A 174 -1.96 2.80 5.59
N VAL A 175 -2.14 1.58 6.04
CA VAL A 175 -3.46 0.97 6.29
C VAL A 175 -3.65 0.92 7.80
N PHE A 176 -4.68 1.58 8.32
CA PHE A 176 -4.88 1.73 9.75
C PHE A 176 -6.34 1.53 10.12
N ARG A 177 -6.58 1.14 11.37
CA ARG A 177 -7.93 1.18 11.94
C ARG A 177 -8.08 2.53 12.65
N PRO A 178 -9.00 3.40 12.23
CA PRO A 178 -9.28 4.61 12.97
C PRO A 178 -9.71 4.24 14.38
N GLU A 179 -9.25 5.02 15.36
CA GLU A 179 -9.73 4.90 16.74
C GLU A 179 -11.24 5.12 16.70
N ALA A 180 -12.00 4.22 17.33
CA ALA A 180 -13.45 4.33 17.34
C ALA A 180 -13.80 5.71 17.91
N ASP A 181 -14.56 6.50 17.16
CA ASP A 181 -15.09 7.74 17.70
C ASP A 181 -15.99 7.35 18.88
N PRO A 182 -15.75 7.86 20.11
CA PRO A 182 -16.61 7.57 21.24
C PRO A 182 -18.09 7.91 20.98
N MET A 183 -18.37 8.74 19.96
CA MET A 183 -19.72 9.10 19.52
C MET A 183 -20.32 8.12 18.49
N GLU A 184 -19.52 7.27 17.82
CA GLU A 184 -20.01 6.14 17.00
C GLU A 184 -20.42 4.96 17.93
N GLY A 185 -21.45 5.20 18.75
CA GLY A 185 -21.90 4.28 19.78
C GLY A 185 -22.19 2.85 19.28
N LEU A 186 -21.94 1.87 20.16
CA LEU A 186 -22.38 0.44 20.25
C LEU A 186 -22.47 -0.46 19.00
N TYR A 187 -22.50 0.08 17.79
CA TYR A 187 -22.68 -0.61 16.51
C TYR A 187 -21.66 -0.17 15.45
N GLY A 188 -20.81 0.82 15.75
CA GLY A 188 -19.75 1.30 14.86
C GLY A 188 -18.65 0.26 14.66
N LYS A 189 -18.81 -0.65 13.70
CA LYS A 189 -17.70 -1.49 13.23
C LYS A 189 -16.70 -0.59 12.51
N THR A 190 -15.66 -0.16 13.23
CA THR A 190 -14.56 0.64 12.66
C THR A 190 -13.92 -0.10 11.48
N LYS A 191 -14.10 0.44 10.28
CA LYS A 191 -13.50 -0.10 9.05
C LYS A 191 -12.04 0.33 8.95
N PHE A 192 -11.19 -0.55 8.45
CA PHE A 192 -9.84 -0.17 8.07
C PHE A 192 -9.89 0.87 6.95
N SER A 193 -9.01 1.86 7.06
CA SER A 193 -8.81 2.96 6.11
C SER A 193 -7.38 2.93 5.58
N ALA A 194 -7.16 3.55 4.42
CA ALA A 194 -5.84 3.65 3.80
C ALA A 194 -5.53 5.12 3.45
N ARG A 195 -4.29 5.56 3.66
CA ARG A 195 -3.81 6.89 3.28
C ARG A 195 -2.34 6.85 2.87
N TRP A 196 -1.89 7.86 2.13
CA TRP A 196 -0.46 8.04 1.84
C TRP A 196 0.32 8.31 3.12
N ALA A 197 1.56 7.84 3.16
CA ALA A 197 2.46 7.98 4.30
C ALA A 197 3.84 8.46 3.88
N ILE A 198 4.56 9.00 4.86
CA ILE A 198 5.96 9.36 4.69
C ILE A 198 6.80 8.07 4.78
N PRO A 199 7.66 7.78 3.79
CA PRO A 199 8.54 6.62 3.80
C PRO A 199 9.48 6.61 5.02
N THR A 200 9.58 5.47 5.71
CA THR A 200 10.39 5.32 6.93
C THR A 200 11.87 5.64 6.72
N LYS A 201 12.43 5.37 5.53
CA LYS A 201 13.83 5.72 5.21
C LYS A 201 14.12 7.23 5.30
N LEU A 202 13.12 8.08 5.07
CA LEU A 202 13.29 9.53 5.20
C LEU A 202 13.35 9.94 6.67
N LEU A 203 12.58 9.27 7.53
CA LEU A 203 12.57 9.51 8.98
C LEU A 203 13.89 9.07 9.64
N ALA A 204 14.50 7.99 9.15
CA ALA A 204 15.80 7.54 9.66
C ALA A 204 16.95 8.51 9.35
N ARG A 205 16.85 9.31 8.27
CA ARG A 205 17.88 10.30 7.91
C ARG A 205 17.74 11.63 8.67
N SER A 206 16.54 12.00 9.13
CA SER A 206 16.33 13.28 9.83
C SER A 206 16.86 13.30 11.27
N ASN A 207 17.14 12.13 11.86
CA ASN A 207 17.62 12.02 13.25
C ASN A 207 19.15 12.07 13.38
N PHE A 208 19.88 12.33 12.28
CA PHE A 208 21.35 12.35 12.24
C PHE A 208 21.93 13.73 11.88
N HIS A 209 21.14 14.80 12.01
CA HIS A 209 21.57 16.19 11.86
C HIS A 209 21.16 17.00 13.08
#